data_AF-A0A7W1EF00-F1
#
_entry.id   AF-A0A7W1EF00-F1
#
_cell.length_a   1.000
_cell.length_b   1.000
_cell.length_c   1.000
_cell.angle_alpha   90.00
_cell.angle_beta   90.00
_cell.angle_gamma   90.00
#
_symmetry.space_group_name_H-M   'P 1'
#
loop_
_entity.id
_entity.type
_entity.pdbx_description
1 polymer ?
#
loop_
_entity_poly.entity_id
_entity_poly.type
_entity_poly.pdbx_seq_one_letter_code
_entity_poly.pdbx_strand_id
1 'polypeptide(L)'
;MRAAFFIFLLLPALTMLSQNNLRLYSGGGVLFTAWADDTIINKKPEVDVLLEKITDDSINVKVELANKSSAKTTVFLLEKGKPVKNKEFKYLIEVRNNKIKISYSGVEDIRPLPSPLVPLKPIVDTSYKLRNNLLGNYCELKEGKALYFNNLPKKGECVTAMPSVYLAYMNSLMKRAEVEDDKFSIAENTCMNNCMSVSQLNNILTHIAFELEKLKLIRLAYFHITDKANQNKLDSTFKLESSKRELAFFLKNSADYKVKTGYSCTTPAGENEISELCQKLSIYSNDAERFQFFKKAYSALCYTSLQSKAILATYIHDREKLDAAKLLYYHCTDKENFLGISDIFSYNTTAAELTDFVGKQK
;
A
#
# COMPACT_ATOMS: atom_id res chain seq x y z
N MET A 1 75.99 -6.76 8.96
CA MET A 1 75.18 -7.85 9.51
C MET A 1 73.81 -7.30 9.87
N ARG A 2 72.80 -7.50 9.02
CA ARG A 2 71.42 -7.05 9.27
C ARG A 2 70.62 -8.25 9.77
N ALA A 3 70.24 -8.23 11.04
CA ALA A 3 69.35 -9.22 11.64
C ALA A 3 67.92 -8.94 11.19
N ALA A 4 67.29 -9.89 10.50
CA ALA A 4 65.88 -9.83 10.15
C ALA A 4 65.05 -10.34 11.34
N PHE A 5 64.31 -9.43 11.98
CA PHE A 5 63.30 -9.77 12.97
C PHE A 5 62.02 -10.20 12.26
N PHE A 6 61.71 -11.50 12.32
CA PHE A 6 60.38 -12.02 11.95
C PHE A 6 59.42 -11.77 13.13
N ILE A 7 58.51 -10.80 12.98
CA ILE A 7 57.40 -10.60 13.91
C ILE A 7 56.28 -11.55 13.48
N PHE A 8 56.13 -12.66 14.21
CA PHE A 8 54.99 -13.56 14.10
C PHE A 8 53.82 -12.93 14.87
N LEU A 9 52.90 -12.29 14.14
CA LEU A 9 51.69 -11.70 14.70
C LEU A 9 50.68 -12.83 14.97
N LEU A 10 50.73 -13.38 16.18
CA LEU A 10 49.73 -14.28 16.73
C LEU A 10 48.40 -13.51 16.86
N LEU A 11 47.48 -13.71 15.91
CA LEU A 11 46.07 -13.34 16.10
C LEU A 11 45.50 -14.20 17.23
N PRO A 12 44.97 -13.63 18.32
CA PRO A 12 44.14 -14.39 19.23
C PRO A 12 42.84 -14.74 18.47
N ALA A 13 42.62 -16.02 18.23
CA ALA A 13 41.31 -16.52 17.85
C ALA A 13 40.35 -16.15 18.99
N LEU A 14 39.49 -15.17 18.75
CA LEU A 14 38.29 -14.93 19.56
C LEU A 14 37.43 -16.18 19.44
N THR A 15 37.65 -17.14 20.33
CA THR A 15 36.77 -18.29 20.52
C THR A 15 35.42 -17.72 20.92
N MET A 16 34.43 -17.85 20.03
CA MET A 16 33.05 -17.51 20.30
C MET A 16 32.59 -18.28 21.54
N LEU A 17 32.45 -17.61 22.67
CA LEU A 17 31.75 -18.17 23.82
C LEU A 17 30.25 -18.05 23.52
N SER A 18 29.74 -19.04 22.78
CA SER A 18 28.32 -19.37 22.88
C SER A 18 28.17 -20.38 24.01
N GLN A 19 27.32 -20.00 24.96
CA GLN A 19 27.00 -20.68 26.19
C GLN A 19 25.51 -20.35 26.46
N ASN A 20 24.77 -21.30 26.99
CA ASN A 20 23.33 -21.48 26.72
C ASN A 20 22.47 -20.22 26.92
N ASN A 21 21.30 -20.21 26.28
CA ASN A 21 20.29 -19.18 26.50
C ASN A 21 19.24 -19.70 27.50
N LEU A 22 18.65 -18.77 28.26
CA LEU A 22 17.52 -19.02 29.13
C LEU A 22 16.35 -18.13 28.70
N ARG A 23 15.21 -18.73 28.39
CA ARG A 23 13.95 -18.04 28.12
C ARG A 23 12.98 -18.26 29.27
N LEU A 24 12.57 -17.16 29.89
CA LEU A 24 11.53 -17.12 30.91
C LEU A 24 10.25 -16.60 30.27
N TYR A 25 9.13 -17.32 30.39
CA TYR A 25 7.88 -16.86 29.81
C TYR A 25 6.67 -17.18 30.67
N SER A 26 5.67 -16.30 30.60
CA SER A 26 4.46 -16.36 31.44
C SER A 26 3.36 -17.15 30.76
N GLY A 27 2.95 -18.28 31.36
CA GLY A 27 1.89 -19.13 30.80
C GLY A 27 0.52 -18.46 30.73
N GLY A 28 0.27 -17.49 31.61
CA GLY A 28 -0.99 -16.75 31.69
C GLY A 28 -0.91 -15.34 31.09
N GLY A 29 0.17 -14.98 30.39
CA GLY A 29 0.37 -13.64 29.84
C GLY A 29 0.57 -12.54 30.88
N VAL A 30 0.91 -12.91 32.12
CA VAL A 30 1.19 -11.94 33.20
C VAL A 30 2.56 -11.31 32.98
N LEU A 31 2.63 -9.99 33.02
CA LEU A 31 3.86 -9.22 32.92
C LEU A 31 4.71 -9.38 34.19
N PHE A 32 6.02 -9.54 34.01
CA PHE A 32 6.98 -9.66 35.11
C PHE A 32 8.30 -8.96 34.82
N THR A 33 8.99 -8.60 35.89
CA THR A 33 10.39 -8.20 35.86
C THR A 33 11.24 -9.41 36.28
N ALA A 34 12.34 -9.65 35.57
CA ALA A 34 13.28 -10.73 35.85
C ALA A 34 14.64 -10.17 36.28
N TRP A 35 15.26 -10.86 37.22
CA TRP A 35 16.65 -10.68 37.61
C TRP A 35 17.40 -11.99 37.46
N ALA A 36 18.66 -11.88 37.05
CA ALA A 36 19.60 -12.97 37.02
C ALA A 36 20.83 -12.57 37.83
N ASP A 37 21.19 -13.37 38.84
CA ASP A 37 22.27 -13.08 39.80
C ASP A 37 22.23 -11.62 40.28
N ASP A 38 21.03 -11.21 40.71
CA ASP A 38 20.69 -9.89 41.26
C ASP A 38 20.83 -8.71 40.26
N THR A 39 21.06 -8.98 38.98
CA THR A 39 21.04 -7.99 37.89
C THR A 39 19.69 -8.02 37.17
N ILE A 40 19.07 -6.85 36.98
CA ILE A 40 17.81 -6.73 36.24
C ILE A 40 18.03 -6.99 34.74
N ILE A 41 17.19 -7.83 34.13
CA ILE A 41 17.34 -8.25 32.73
C ILE A 41 16.48 -7.38 31.80
N ASN A 42 15.18 -7.28 32.09
CA ASN A 42 14.25 -6.49 31.31
C ASN A 42 13.97 -5.14 32.00
N LYS A 43 14.19 -4.03 31.26
CA LYS A 43 13.96 -2.66 31.78
C LYS A 43 12.48 -2.35 32.02
N LYS A 44 11.59 -3.07 31.35
CA LYS A 44 10.13 -2.95 31.48
C LYS A 44 9.56 -4.34 31.73
N PRO A 45 8.48 -4.48 32.53
CA PRO A 45 7.80 -5.76 32.70
C PRO A 45 7.34 -6.33 31.35
N GLU A 46 7.66 -7.60 31.09
CA GLU A 46 7.41 -8.29 29.82
C GLU A 46 6.80 -9.68 30.09
N VAL A 47 6.22 -10.32 29.07
CA VAL A 47 5.63 -11.67 29.18
C VAL A 47 6.61 -12.80 28.80
N ASP A 48 7.70 -12.45 28.11
CA ASP A 48 8.76 -13.33 27.63
C ASP A 48 10.08 -12.56 27.74
N VAL A 49 11.05 -13.12 28.45
CA VAL A 49 12.35 -12.52 28.71
C VAL A 49 13.44 -13.52 28.34
N LEU A 50 14.33 -13.12 27.43
CA LEU A 50 15.46 -13.91 26.97
C LEU A 50 16.76 -13.43 27.63
N LEU A 51 17.51 -14.37 28.19
CA LEU A 51 18.86 -14.18 28.68
C LEU A 51 19.79 -14.98 27.78
N GLU A 52 20.81 -14.32 27.24
CA GLU A 52 21.72 -14.92 26.26
C GLU A 52 23.13 -15.09 26.83
N LYS A 53 23.88 -16.03 26.25
CA LYS A 53 25.33 -16.22 26.53
C LYS A 53 25.63 -16.58 27.99
N ILE A 54 24.77 -17.41 28.61
CA ILE A 54 24.96 -17.83 30.00
C ILE A 54 26.07 -18.85 30.08
N THR A 55 27.10 -18.51 30.85
CA THR A 55 28.28 -19.34 30.93
C THR A 55 28.14 -20.53 31.87
N ASP A 56 27.43 -20.32 32.95
CA ASP A 56 27.29 -21.32 34.00
C ASP A 56 26.19 -22.35 33.70
N ASP A 57 26.33 -23.54 34.27
CA ASP A 57 25.33 -24.62 34.15
C ASP A 57 24.08 -24.36 35.01
N SER A 58 24.09 -23.30 35.82
CA SER A 58 22.96 -22.83 36.61
C SER A 58 23.01 -21.32 36.79
N ILE A 59 21.85 -20.73 37.05
CA ILE A 59 21.72 -19.29 37.27
C ILE A 59 20.62 -19.01 38.29
N ASN A 60 20.83 -18.03 39.17
CA ASN A 60 19.78 -17.64 40.12
C ASN A 60 18.84 -16.64 39.46
N VAL A 61 17.58 -17.03 39.35
CA VAL A 61 16.54 -16.21 38.75
C VAL A 61 15.60 -15.71 39.84
N LYS A 62 15.32 -14.41 39.83
CA LYS A 62 14.19 -13.82 40.55
C LYS A 62 13.17 -13.31 39.55
N VAL A 63 11.89 -13.55 39.81
CA VAL A 63 10.76 -13.00 39.06
C VAL A 63 9.90 -12.19 40.03
N GLU A 64 9.47 -11.00 39.62
CA GLU A 64 8.58 -10.13 40.39
C GLU A 64 7.44 -9.62 39.50
N LEU A 65 6.21 -9.71 40.02
CA LEU A 65 5.02 -9.23 39.34
C LEU A 65 4.69 -7.79 39.75
N ALA A 66 3.79 -7.14 39.00
CA ALA A 66 3.33 -5.77 39.31
C ALA A 66 2.74 -5.61 40.74
N ASN A 67 2.18 -6.68 41.30
CA ASN A 67 1.65 -6.70 42.66
C ASN A 67 2.72 -6.93 43.75
N LYS A 68 4.02 -6.84 43.41
CA LYS A 68 5.19 -7.10 44.26
C LYS A 68 5.34 -8.54 44.77
N SER A 69 4.51 -9.47 44.32
CA SER A 69 4.74 -10.90 44.57
C SER A 69 6.01 -11.29 43.83
N SER A 70 6.93 -11.99 44.51
CA SER A 70 8.18 -12.43 43.91
C SER A 70 8.53 -13.86 44.28
N ALA A 71 9.31 -14.51 43.41
CA ALA A 71 9.92 -15.80 43.67
C ALA A 71 11.37 -15.78 43.19
N LYS A 72 12.27 -16.38 43.97
CA LYS A 72 13.68 -16.60 43.63
C LYS A 72 13.95 -18.09 43.60
N THR A 73 14.59 -18.58 42.54
CA THR A 73 14.98 -19.99 42.40
C THR A 73 16.26 -20.08 41.59
N THR A 74 17.04 -21.12 41.84
CA THR A 74 18.11 -21.53 40.93
C THR A 74 17.48 -22.34 39.80
N VAL A 75 17.82 -22.01 38.55
CA VAL A 75 17.46 -22.81 37.38
C VAL A 75 18.71 -23.48 36.82
N PHE A 76 18.55 -24.65 36.23
CA PHE A 76 19.65 -25.47 35.74
C PHE A 76 19.60 -25.56 34.21
N LEU A 77 20.73 -25.29 33.56
CA LEU A 77 20.90 -25.34 32.11
C LEU A 77 21.53 -26.68 31.70
N LEU A 78 20.93 -27.77 32.20
CA LEU A 78 21.41 -29.15 32.04
C LEU A 78 20.42 -29.97 31.23
N GLU A 79 20.88 -30.66 30.19
CA GLU A 79 20.05 -31.61 29.45
C GLU A 79 20.27 -33.02 30.03
N LYS A 80 19.23 -33.61 30.62
CA LYS A 80 19.31 -34.93 31.31
C LYS A 80 20.42 -34.97 32.38
N GLY A 81 20.62 -33.86 33.10
CA GLY A 81 21.61 -33.74 34.16
C GLY A 81 23.05 -33.58 33.68
N LYS A 82 23.29 -33.36 32.38
CA LYS A 82 24.61 -33.15 31.81
C LYS A 82 24.78 -31.72 31.28
N PRO A 83 25.98 -31.11 31.45
CA PRO A 83 26.31 -29.83 30.82
C PRO A 83 26.21 -29.91 29.30
N VAL A 84 25.60 -28.92 28.70
CA VAL A 84 25.44 -28.78 27.24
C VAL A 84 25.80 -27.37 26.79
N LYS A 85 25.98 -27.16 25.49
CA LYS A 85 26.27 -25.85 24.90
C LYS A 85 25.31 -25.60 23.73
N ASN A 86 25.12 -24.33 23.38
CA ASN A 86 24.31 -23.88 22.25
C ASN A 86 22.83 -24.28 22.33
N LYS A 87 22.29 -24.39 23.54
CA LYS A 87 20.87 -24.69 23.79
C LYS A 87 20.13 -23.48 24.35
N GLU A 88 18.84 -23.36 24.03
CA GLU A 88 17.91 -22.46 24.70
C GLU A 88 17.05 -23.28 25.68
N PHE A 89 17.17 -23.00 26.98
CA PHE A 89 16.37 -23.60 28.03
C PHE A 89 15.14 -22.73 28.30
N LYS A 90 13.97 -23.36 28.32
CA LYS A 90 12.68 -22.68 28.51
C LYS A 90 12.14 -22.98 29.88
N TYR A 91 11.82 -21.94 30.64
CA TYR A 91 11.18 -22.02 31.95
C TYR A 91 9.87 -21.25 31.95
N LEU A 92 8.81 -21.94 32.34
CA LEU A 92 7.45 -21.44 32.44
C LEU A 92 7.24 -20.80 33.81
N ILE A 93 6.66 -19.60 33.81
CA ILE A 93 6.19 -18.91 35.00
C ILE A 93 4.67 -19.13 35.10
N GLU A 94 4.25 -19.88 36.12
CA GLU A 94 2.84 -20.07 36.48
C GLU A 94 2.51 -19.25 37.73
N VAL A 95 1.39 -18.53 37.70
CA VAL A 95 0.88 -17.77 38.85
C VAL A 95 -0.43 -18.41 39.31
N ARG A 96 -0.46 -18.93 40.55
CA ARG A 96 -1.68 -19.48 41.17
C ARG A 96 -1.83 -18.89 42.58
N ASN A 97 -2.96 -18.24 42.87
CA ASN A 97 -3.24 -17.64 44.18
C ASN A 97 -2.10 -16.75 44.70
N ASN A 98 -1.57 -15.84 43.87
CA ASN A 98 -0.40 -14.99 44.14
C ASN A 98 0.91 -15.73 44.47
N LYS A 99 0.98 -17.05 44.32
CA LYS A 99 2.23 -17.81 44.38
C LYS A 99 2.77 -18.00 42.97
N ILE A 100 4.05 -17.67 42.80
CA ILE A 100 4.77 -17.82 41.55
C ILE A 100 5.50 -19.16 41.59
N LYS A 101 5.30 -19.98 40.56
CA LYS A 101 6.05 -21.22 40.33
C LYS A 101 6.82 -21.07 39.03
N ILE A 102 8.12 -21.36 39.07
CA ILE A 102 9.00 -21.37 37.91
C ILE A 102 9.32 -22.85 37.62
N SER A 103 8.94 -23.36 36.45
CA SER A 103 9.09 -24.77 36.09
C SER A 103 9.79 -24.91 34.75
N TYR A 104 10.65 -25.92 34.63
CA TYR A 104 11.26 -26.27 33.34
C TYR A 104 10.18 -26.71 32.35
N SER A 105 10.20 -26.17 31.14
CA SER A 105 9.24 -26.48 30.09
C SER A 105 9.86 -27.08 28.82
N GLY A 106 11.16 -26.94 28.61
CA GLY A 106 11.80 -27.55 27.44
C GLY A 106 13.20 -27.02 27.16
N VAL A 107 13.86 -27.65 26.21
CA VAL A 107 15.17 -27.24 25.70
C VAL A 107 15.19 -27.43 24.19
N GLU A 108 15.77 -26.50 23.46
CA GLU A 108 15.94 -26.58 22.01
C GLU A 108 17.31 -26.08 21.57
N ASP A 109 17.72 -26.42 20.35
CA ASP A 109 18.93 -25.86 19.75
C ASP A 109 18.71 -24.38 19.43
N ILE A 110 19.71 -23.55 19.77
CA ILE A 110 19.70 -22.14 19.35
C ILE A 110 19.76 -22.11 17.82
N ARG A 111 18.66 -21.72 17.18
CA ARG A 111 18.61 -21.54 15.73
C ARG A 111 19.15 -20.15 15.41
N PRO A 112 20.30 -20.01 14.74
CA PRO A 112 20.73 -18.71 14.27
C PRO A 112 19.66 -18.18 13.31
N LEU A 113 19.39 -16.89 13.39
CA LEU A 113 18.56 -16.23 12.39
C LEU A 113 19.21 -16.48 11.01
N PRO A 114 18.40 -16.75 9.97
CA PRO A 114 18.95 -16.95 8.63
C PRO A 114 19.80 -15.74 8.26
N SER A 115 20.96 -15.97 7.65
CA SER A 115 21.83 -14.91 7.13
C SER A 115 21.75 -14.91 5.61
N PRO A 116 21.26 -13.82 4.98
CA PRO A 116 20.83 -12.57 5.61
C PRO A 116 19.45 -12.66 6.31
N LEU A 117 19.29 -11.88 7.40
CA LEU A 117 18.07 -11.75 8.21
C LEU A 117 16.83 -11.46 7.35
N VAL A 118 17.06 -10.72 6.28
CA VAL A 118 16.11 -10.47 5.21
C VAL A 118 16.61 -11.25 4.01
N PRO A 119 15.79 -12.11 3.39
CA PRO A 119 16.16 -12.78 2.14
C PRO A 119 16.76 -11.77 1.17
N LEU A 120 17.85 -12.15 0.49
CA LEU A 120 18.39 -11.32 -0.58
C LEU A 120 17.25 -10.99 -1.54
N LYS A 121 17.12 -9.70 -1.89
CA LYS A 121 16.14 -9.26 -2.89
C LYS A 121 16.26 -10.19 -4.10
N PRO A 122 15.16 -10.82 -4.55
CA PRO A 122 15.22 -11.74 -5.68
C PRO A 122 15.96 -11.10 -6.85
N ILE A 123 17.03 -11.74 -7.30
CA ILE A 123 17.81 -11.29 -8.48
C ILE A 123 16.91 -11.39 -9.72
N VAL A 124 15.99 -12.35 -9.70
CA VAL A 124 14.92 -12.51 -10.67
C VAL A 124 13.65 -11.93 -10.07
N ASP A 125 13.01 -11.02 -10.78
CA ASP A 125 11.71 -10.50 -10.40
C ASP A 125 10.68 -11.63 -10.32
N THR A 126 10.37 -12.04 -9.08
CA THR A 126 9.32 -13.01 -8.74
C THR A 126 7.99 -12.33 -8.44
N SER A 127 7.88 -11.01 -8.65
CA SER A 127 6.59 -10.33 -8.60
C SER A 127 5.63 -11.09 -9.51
N TYR A 128 4.38 -11.18 -9.08
CA TYR A 128 3.35 -11.84 -9.85
C TYR A 128 3.31 -11.20 -11.25
N LYS A 129 3.90 -11.89 -12.24
CA LYS A 129 3.73 -11.52 -13.64
C LYS A 129 2.28 -11.83 -13.94
N LEU A 130 1.50 -10.78 -14.16
CA LEU A 130 0.10 -10.91 -14.51
C LEU A 130 -0.01 -11.91 -15.65
N ARG A 131 -0.61 -13.08 -15.39
CA ARG A 131 -0.84 -14.06 -16.45
C ARG A 131 -1.78 -13.37 -17.45
N ASN A 132 -1.44 -13.36 -18.74
CA ASN A 132 -2.28 -12.85 -19.84
C ASN A 132 -3.74 -13.34 -19.75
N ASN A 133 -3.91 -14.47 -19.09
CA ASN A 133 -5.15 -15.14 -18.78
C ASN A 133 -6.05 -14.29 -17.86
N LEU A 134 -5.57 -13.36 -17.03
CA LEU A 134 -6.39 -12.54 -16.13
C LEU A 134 -7.03 -11.34 -16.84
N LEU A 135 -6.32 -10.72 -17.79
CA LEU A 135 -6.73 -9.51 -18.53
C LEU A 135 -7.28 -9.75 -19.95
N GLY A 136 -7.48 -11.01 -20.35
CA GLY A 136 -8.30 -11.41 -21.50
C GLY A 136 -8.28 -10.44 -22.70
N ASN A 137 -7.11 -10.26 -23.34
CA ASN A 137 -6.93 -9.59 -24.64
C ASN A 137 -7.36 -8.11 -24.78
N TYR A 138 -7.67 -7.38 -23.70
CA TYR A 138 -7.80 -5.90 -23.75
C TYR A 138 -6.43 -5.18 -23.71
N CYS A 139 -5.43 -5.91 -23.25
CA CYS A 139 -4.04 -5.51 -23.14
C CYS A 139 -3.20 -6.54 -23.91
N GLU A 140 -2.43 -6.06 -24.89
CA GLU A 140 -1.44 -6.89 -25.59
C GLU A 140 -0.07 -6.68 -24.92
N LEU A 141 0.60 -7.75 -24.51
CA LEU A 141 2.00 -7.67 -24.11
C LEU A 141 2.87 -7.58 -25.37
N LYS A 142 3.33 -6.37 -25.72
CA LYS A 142 4.43 -6.20 -26.68
C LYS A 142 5.71 -5.93 -25.91
N GLU A 143 6.75 -6.73 -26.16
CA GLU A 143 8.07 -6.58 -25.52
C GLU A 143 8.01 -6.59 -23.97
N GLY A 144 7.07 -7.35 -23.40
CA GLY A 144 6.90 -7.42 -21.95
C GLY A 144 6.20 -6.20 -21.33
N LYS A 145 5.66 -5.27 -22.13
CA LYS A 145 4.88 -4.12 -21.66
C LYS A 145 3.41 -4.27 -22.02
N ALA A 146 2.55 -3.93 -21.06
CA ALA A 146 1.10 -3.90 -21.21
C ALA A 146 0.68 -2.74 -22.14
N LEU A 147 0.21 -3.03 -23.35
CA LEU A 147 -0.37 -2.05 -24.26
C LEU A 147 -1.89 -2.16 -24.29
N TYR A 148 -2.53 -1.17 -23.68
CA TYR A 148 -3.98 -0.98 -23.74
C TYR A 148 -4.36 -0.26 -25.04
N PHE A 149 -5.49 -0.63 -25.65
CA PHE A 149 -6.00 0.09 -26.80
C PHE A 149 -6.47 1.50 -26.41
N ASN A 150 -5.95 2.48 -27.14
CA ASN A 150 -6.29 3.89 -27.01
C ASN A 150 -6.37 4.47 -28.42
N ASN A 151 -7.49 5.10 -28.74
CA ASN A 151 -7.70 5.80 -30.01
C ASN A 151 -8.12 7.27 -29.81
N LEU A 152 -7.87 7.85 -28.63
CA LEU A 152 -8.08 9.28 -28.44
C LEU A 152 -7.10 10.09 -29.29
N PRO A 153 -7.60 11.06 -30.08
CA PRO A 153 -6.73 11.92 -30.87
C PRO A 153 -5.94 12.85 -29.96
N LYS A 154 -4.64 13.02 -30.23
CA LYS A 154 -3.78 13.97 -29.51
C LYS A 154 -4.26 15.43 -29.65
N LYS A 155 -4.92 15.75 -30.76
CA LYS A 155 -5.55 17.05 -31.04
C LYS A 155 -6.78 16.83 -31.93
N GLY A 156 -7.85 17.58 -31.68
CA GLY A 156 -9.08 17.52 -32.47
C GLY A 156 -10.17 16.65 -31.85
N GLU A 157 -11.30 16.53 -32.55
CA GLU A 157 -12.44 15.76 -32.08
C GLU A 157 -12.33 14.27 -32.46
N CYS A 158 -13.00 13.41 -31.70
CA CYS A 158 -13.12 12.00 -32.01
C CYS A 158 -13.91 11.80 -33.30
N VAL A 159 -13.24 11.32 -34.35
CA VAL A 159 -13.87 11.01 -35.65
C VAL A 159 -14.23 9.53 -35.76
N THR A 160 -13.36 8.65 -35.25
CA THR A 160 -13.50 7.20 -35.40
C THR A 160 -13.69 6.55 -34.04
N ALA A 161 -14.80 5.82 -33.91
CA ALA A 161 -15.10 5.08 -32.70
C ALA A 161 -14.16 3.88 -32.55
N MET A 162 -13.97 3.39 -31.33
CA MET A 162 -13.15 2.21 -31.08
C MET A 162 -13.67 1.03 -31.92
N PRO A 163 -12.80 0.24 -32.56
CA PRO A 163 -13.24 -0.93 -33.32
C PRO A 163 -14.03 -1.91 -32.44
N SER A 164 -15.04 -2.54 -33.02
CA SER A 164 -15.94 -3.49 -32.33
C SER A 164 -15.20 -4.67 -31.68
N VAL A 165 -14.04 -5.05 -32.23
CA VAL A 165 -13.17 -6.09 -31.67
C VAL A 165 -12.68 -5.72 -30.26
N TYR A 166 -12.29 -4.47 -30.02
CA TYR A 166 -11.85 -4.03 -28.69
C TYR A 166 -13.01 -3.93 -27.69
N LEU A 167 -14.20 -3.52 -28.16
CA LEU A 167 -15.42 -3.57 -27.36
C LEU A 167 -15.75 -5.01 -26.94
N ALA A 168 -15.59 -5.98 -27.85
CA ALA A 168 -15.80 -7.39 -27.52
C ALA A 168 -14.84 -7.90 -26.43
N TYR A 169 -13.56 -7.51 -26.49
CA TYR A 169 -12.60 -7.86 -25.44
C TYR A 169 -12.93 -7.22 -24.10
N MET A 170 -13.29 -5.94 -24.09
CA MET A 170 -13.74 -5.26 -22.87
C MET A 170 -14.97 -5.99 -22.28
N ASN A 171 -15.95 -6.38 -23.09
CA ASN A 171 -17.10 -7.14 -22.61
C ASN A 171 -16.72 -8.50 -22.02
N SER A 172 -15.74 -9.19 -22.60
CA SER A 172 -15.19 -10.42 -22.03
C SER A 172 -14.54 -10.18 -20.67
N LEU A 173 -13.89 -9.04 -20.47
CA LEU A 173 -13.34 -8.65 -19.17
C LEU A 173 -14.41 -8.35 -18.14
N MET A 174 -15.42 -7.53 -18.51
CA MET A 174 -16.52 -7.17 -17.61
C MET A 174 -17.30 -8.40 -17.11
N LYS A 175 -17.41 -9.44 -17.96
CA LYS A 175 -18.05 -10.73 -17.59
C LYS A 175 -17.23 -11.56 -16.61
N ARG A 176 -15.92 -11.34 -16.54
CA ARG A 176 -14.99 -12.08 -15.67
C ARG A 176 -14.69 -11.37 -14.36
N ALA A 177 -14.83 -10.05 -14.33
CA ALA A 177 -14.74 -9.28 -13.10
C ALA A 177 -15.84 -9.73 -12.13
N GLU A 178 -15.43 -10.30 -11.00
CA GLU A 178 -16.34 -10.85 -9.98
C GLU A 178 -16.94 -9.75 -9.09
N VAL A 179 -16.20 -8.66 -8.89
CA VAL A 179 -16.60 -7.52 -8.06
C VAL A 179 -16.93 -6.29 -8.91
N GLU A 180 -17.85 -5.46 -8.43
CA GLU A 180 -18.34 -4.28 -9.16
C GLU A 180 -17.23 -3.21 -9.35
N ASP A 181 -16.33 -3.06 -8.39
CA ASP A 181 -15.21 -2.11 -8.47
C ASP A 181 -14.28 -2.41 -9.67
N ASP A 182 -14.05 -3.69 -9.95
CA ASP A 182 -13.22 -4.11 -11.09
C ASP A 182 -13.91 -3.76 -12.42
N LYS A 183 -15.22 -4.02 -12.51
CA LYS A 183 -16.02 -3.63 -13.68
C LYS A 183 -15.98 -2.12 -13.88
N PHE A 184 -16.14 -1.36 -12.81
CA PHE A 184 -16.06 0.10 -12.88
C PHE A 184 -14.68 0.56 -13.37
N SER A 185 -13.59 0.01 -12.84
CA SER A 185 -12.23 0.34 -13.24
C SER A 185 -11.96 0.06 -14.72
N ILE A 186 -12.43 -1.09 -15.24
CA ILE A 186 -12.32 -1.44 -16.65
C ILE A 186 -13.10 -0.45 -17.52
N ALA A 187 -14.34 -0.13 -17.12
CA ALA A 187 -15.20 0.81 -17.84
C ALA A 187 -14.62 2.23 -17.81
N GLU A 188 -14.12 2.69 -16.66
CA GLU A 188 -13.53 4.01 -16.48
C GLU A 188 -12.32 4.19 -17.39
N ASN A 189 -11.39 3.23 -17.39
CA ASN A 189 -10.24 3.25 -18.29
C ASN A 189 -10.66 3.24 -19.76
N THR A 190 -11.69 2.48 -20.12
CA THR A 190 -12.20 2.44 -21.50
C THR A 190 -12.77 3.79 -21.91
N CYS A 191 -13.62 4.38 -21.07
CA CYS A 191 -14.26 5.69 -21.26
C CYS A 191 -13.26 6.85 -21.33
N MET A 192 -12.19 6.78 -20.54
CA MET A 192 -11.17 7.83 -20.48
C MET A 192 -10.20 7.82 -21.65
N ASN A 193 -9.98 6.68 -22.29
CA ASN A 193 -8.88 6.51 -23.25
C ASN A 193 -9.34 6.18 -24.67
N ASN A 194 -10.65 6.19 -24.94
CA ASN A 194 -11.14 5.81 -26.26
C ASN A 194 -12.23 6.74 -26.78
N CYS A 195 -12.15 7.04 -28.08
CA CYS A 195 -13.29 7.53 -28.85
C CYS A 195 -14.31 6.40 -28.98
N MET A 196 -15.59 6.70 -28.81
CA MET A 196 -16.65 5.68 -28.89
C MET A 196 -17.96 6.25 -29.40
N SER A 197 -18.85 5.38 -29.86
CA SER A 197 -20.22 5.80 -30.16
C SER A 197 -21.13 5.70 -28.94
N VAL A 198 -22.28 6.37 -28.96
CA VAL A 198 -23.32 6.26 -27.92
C VAL A 198 -23.76 4.81 -27.75
N SER A 199 -23.85 4.04 -28.85
CA SER A 199 -24.20 2.62 -28.78
C SER A 199 -23.14 1.80 -28.05
N GLN A 200 -21.86 2.13 -28.24
CA GLN A 200 -20.78 1.45 -27.54
C GLN A 200 -20.77 1.83 -26.07
N LEU A 201 -20.93 3.12 -25.74
CA LEU A 201 -21.05 3.59 -24.37
C LEU A 201 -22.22 2.90 -23.64
N ASN A 202 -23.40 2.84 -24.25
CA ASN A 202 -24.54 2.10 -23.69
C ASN A 202 -24.19 0.65 -23.39
N ASN A 203 -23.46 -0.01 -24.28
CA ASN A 203 -23.00 -1.39 -24.08
C ASN A 203 -22.10 -1.51 -22.84
N ILE A 204 -21.13 -0.59 -22.65
CA ILE A 204 -20.29 -0.54 -21.44
C ILE A 204 -21.16 -0.38 -20.19
N LEU A 205 -22.08 0.58 -20.21
CA LEU A 205 -22.92 0.94 -19.07
C LEU A 205 -23.87 -0.19 -18.65
N THR A 206 -24.19 -1.15 -19.53
CA THR A 206 -25.01 -2.32 -19.15
C THR A 206 -24.35 -3.21 -18.11
N HIS A 207 -23.02 -3.18 -18.01
CA HIS A 207 -22.26 -3.97 -17.06
C HIS A 207 -22.11 -3.30 -15.68
N ILE A 208 -22.59 -2.07 -15.52
CA ILE A 208 -22.46 -1.30 -14.28
C ILE A 208 -23.76 -1.36 -13.51
N ALA A 209 -23.72 -1.84 -12.26
CA ALA A 209 -24.92 -1.96 -11.44
C ALA A 209 -25.42 -0.59 -10.95
N PHE A 210 -24.52 0.30 -10.54
CA PHE A 210 -24.87 1.54 -9.86
C PHE A 210 -25.10 2.72 -10.81
N GLU A 211 -26.24 3.39 -10.68
CA GLU A 211 -26.58 4.52 -11.57
C GLU A 211 -25.67 5.73 -11.39
N LEU A 212 -25.18 5.97 -10.18
CA LEU A 212 -24.22 7.04 -9.92
C LEU A 212 -22.91 6.82 -10.71
N GLU A 213 -22.47 5.57 -10.83
CA GLU A 213 -21.29 5.19 -11.60
C GLU A 213 -21.52 5.31 -13.10
N LYS A 214 -22.69 4.91 -13.59
CA LYS A 214 -23.08 5.15 -14.99
C LYS A 214 -22.99 6.63 -15.34
N LEU A 215 -23.52 7.52 -14.48
CA LEU A 215 -23.43 8.97 -14.68
C LEU A 215 -21.98 9.46 -14.71
N LYS A 216 -21.09 8.94 -13.84
CA LYS A 216 -19.65 9.26 -13.87
C LYS A 216 -19.03 8.85 -15.21
N LEU A 217 -19.26 7.63 -15.66
CA LEU A 217 -18.72 7.11 -16.91
C LEU A 217 -19.23 7.90 -18.14
N ILE A 218 -20.50 8.28 -18.15
CA ILE A 218 -21.06 9.14 -19.21
C ILE A 218 -20.33 10.47 -19.24
N ARG A 219 -20.12 11.12 -18.09
CA ARG A 219 -19.41 12.41 -18.01
C ARG A 219 -17.98 12.32 -18.56
N LEU A 220 -17.29 11.21 -18.30
CA LEU A 220 -15.94 10.96 -18.82
C LEU A 220 -15.96 10.74 -20.34
N ALA A 221 -16.84 9.88 -20.84
CA ALA A 221 -16.87 9.50 -22.25
C ALA A 221 -17.50 10.56 -23.15
N TYR A 222 -18.40 11.42 -22.65
CA TYR A 222 -19.24 12.31 -23.46
C TYR A 222 -18.46 13.18 -24.44
N PHE A 223 -17.30 13.68 -24.02
CA PHE A 223 -16.46 14.54 -24.86
C PHE A 223 -15.79 13.81 -26.02
N HIS A 224 -15.70 12.49 -25.92
CA HIS A 224 -15.06 11.60 -26.86
C HIS A 224 -16.08 10.74 -27.64
N ILE A 225 -17.36 11.12 -27.58
CA ILE A 225 -18.41 10.48 -28.38
C ILE A 225 -18.35 10.95 -29.83
N THR A 226 -18.31 10.01 -30.77
CA THR A 226 -18.25 10.29 -32.21
C THR A 226 -19.59 10.67 -32.82
N ASP A 227 -20.70 10.19 -32.25
CA ASP A 227 -22.07 10.35 -32.77
C ASP A 227 -22.98 11.07 -31.76
N LYS A 228 -22.58 12.27 -31.32
CA LYS A 228 -23.29 13.07 -30.30
C LYS A 228 -24.78 13.28 -30.57
N ALA A 229 -25.19 13.29 -31.84
CA ALA A 229 -26.60 13.35 -32.23
C ALA A 229 -27.46 12.23 -31.60
N ASN A 230 -26.85 11.10 -31.24
CA ASN A 230 -27.52 9.97 -30.61
C ASN A 230 -27.58 10.05 -29.07
N GLN A 231 -27.08 11.11 -28.42
CA GLN A 231 -26.95 11.20 -26.96
C GLN A 231 -28.23 10.92 -26.16
N ASN A 232 -29.40 11.19 -26.73
CA ASN A 232 -30.70 10.93 -26.08
C ASN A 232 -30.92 9.43 -25.83
N LYS A 233 -30.22 8.55 -26.55
CA LYS A 233 -30.25 7.09 -26.33
C LYS A 233 -29.56 6.66 -25.04
N LEU A 234 -28.84 7.54 -24.34
CA LEU A 234 -28.23 7.23 -23.04
C LEU A 234 -29.27 7.08 -21.93
N ASP A 235 -30.43 7.74 -22.07
CA ASP A 235 -31.51 7.73 -21.09
C ASP A 235 -32.04 6.32 -20.78
N SER A 236 -32.09 5.46 -21.80
CA SER A 236 -32.56 4.07 -21.67
C SER A 236 -31.69 3.19 -20.77
N THR A 237 -30.49 3.66 -20.40
CA THR A 237 -29.57 2.93 -19.52
C THR A 237 -29.89 3.11 -18.04
N PHE A 238 -30.74 4.08 -17.71
CA PHE A 238 -31.15 4.41 -16.35
C PHE A 238 -32.55 3.87 -16.04
N LYS A 239 -32.70 3.30 -14.84
CA LYS A 239 -33.98 2.86 -14.29
C LYS A 239 -34.60 3.95 -13.41
N LEU A 240 -33.80 4.74 -12.69
CA LEU A 240 -34.31 5.78 -11.80
C LEU A 240 -34.52 7.11 -12.54
N GLU A 241 -35.71 7.69 -12.35
CA GLU A 241 -36.07 9.01 -12.89
C GLU A 241 -35.18 10.15 -12.33
N SER A 242 -34.60 9.99 -11.14
CA SER A 242 -33.59 10.93 -10.61
C SER A 242 -32.35 10.99 -11.50
N SER A 243 -31.84 9.84 -11.93
CA SER A 243 -30.62 9.74 -12.72
C SER A 243 -30.86 10.21 -14.15
N LYS A 244 -32.04 9.94 -14.71
CA LYS A 244 -32.46 10.51 -16.01
C LYS A 244 -32.50 12.03 -15.98
N ARG A 245 -33.05 12.63 -14.92
CA ARG A 245 -33.04 14.08 -14.72
C ARG A 245 -31.61 14.63 -14.61
N GLU A 246 -30.72 13.94 -13.88
CA GLU A 246 -29.32 14.34 -13.76
C GLU A 246 -28.57 14.25 -15.09
N LEU A 247 -28.83 13.20 -15.88
CA LEU A 247 -28.31 13.08 -17.24
C LEU A 247 -28.83 14.21 -18.14
N ALA A 248 -30.13 14.47 -18.15
CA ALA A 248 -30.73 15.54 -18.95
C ALA A 248 -30.14 16.91 -18.58
N PHE A 249 -29.95 17.16 -17.28
CA PHE A 249 -29.27 18.35 -16.79
C PHE A 249 -27.83 18.43 -17.30
N PHE A 250 -27.06 17.34 -17.24
CA PHE A 250 -25.70 17.30 -17.78
C PHE A 250 -25.66 17.56 -19.28
N LEU A 251 -26.50 16.88 -20.08
CA LEU A 251 -26.52 17.03 -21.54
C LEU A 251 -26.86 18.46 -21.96
N LYS A 252 -27.80 19.10 -21.27
CA LYS A 252 -28.19 20.50 -21.50
C LYS A 252 -27.07 21.50 -21.19
N ASN A 253 -26.28 21.23 -20.15
CA ASN A 253 -25.18 22.10 -19.72
C ASN A 253 -23.79 21.58 -20.15
N SER A 254 -23.74 20.66 -21.10
CA SER A 254 -22.51 19.93 -21.45
C SER A 254 -21.42 20.83 -22.07
N ALA A 255 -21.81 21.96 -22.67
CA ALA A 255 -20.87 22.99 -23.15
C ALA A 255 -20.06 23.61 -22.00
N ASP A 256 -20.67 23.80 -20.83
CA ASP A 256 -20.00 24.30 -19.62
C ASP A 256 -19.07 23.23 -19.02
N TYR A 257 -19.38 21.95 -19.25
CA TYR A 257 -18.52 20.84 -18.84
C TYR A 257 -17.38 20.55 -19.84
N LYS A 258 -17.47 20.98 -21.11
CA LYS A 258 -16.39 20.87 -22.13
C LYS A 258 -15.15 21.68 -21.74
N VAL A 259 -15.25 22.55 -20.74
CA VAL A 259 -14.18 23.39 -20.18
C VAL A 259 -13.31 22.65 -19.13
N LYS A 260 -13.61 21.39 -18.79
CA LYS A 260 -12.88 20.63 -17.73
C LYS A 260 -12.08 19.41 -18.23
N THR A 261 -11.72 19.35 -19.51
CA THR A 261 -10.75 18.35 -20.04
C THR A 261 -9.60 18.98 -20.81
N GLY A 262 -9.57 20.32 -20.88
CA GLY A 262 -8.40 21.12 -21.23
C GLY A 262 -8.12 22.09 -20.10
N TYR A 263 -7.70 21.59 -18.93
CA TYR A 263 -7.21 22.47 -17.88
C TYR A 263 -5.90 23.11 -18.36
N SER A 264 -5.99 24.30 -18.94
CA SER A 264 -4.83 25.19 -19.00
C SER A 264 -4.70 25.85 -17.64
N CYS A 265 -4.31 25.06 -16.64
CA CYS A 265 -3.80 25.63 -15.41
C CYS A 265 -2.51 26.37 -15.75
N THR A 266 -2.60 27.69 -15.86
CA THR A 266 -1.47 28.57 -16.18
C THR A 266 -0.95 29.28 -14.95
N THR A 267 -1.82 29.50 -13.95
CA THR A 267 -1.50 30.22 -12.73
C THR A 267 -1.81 29.33 -11.52
N PRO A 268 -0.81 29.00 -10.68
CA PRO A 268 -1.05 28.21 -9.48
C PRO A 268 -1.80 29.05 -8.42
N ALA A 269 -2.54 28.37 -7.56
CA ALA A 269 -3.19 28.98 -6.41
C ALA A 269 -2.17 29.61 -5.46
N GLY A 270 -2.60 30.62 -4.71
CA GLY A 270 -1.78 31.26 -3.68
C GLY A 270 -1.56 30.33 -2.48
N GLU A 271 -0.49 30.58 -1.72
CA GLU A 271 -0.15 29.79 -0.53
C GLU A 271 -1.29 29.75 0.51
N ASN A 272 -2.02 30.86 0.65
CA ASN A 272 -3.16 30.96 1.58
C ASN A 272 -4.30 29.99 1.19
N GLU A 273 -4.60 29.86 -0.10
CA GLU A 273 -5.67 28.98 -0.59
C GLU A 273 -5.30 27.50 -0.38
N ILE A 274 -4.03 27.16 -0.61
CA ILE A 274 -3.51 25.81 -0.35
C ILE A 274 -3.51 25.50 1.14
N SER A 275 -3.07 26.43 1.98
CA SER A 275 -3.10 26.28 3.43
C SER A 275 -4.52 26.06 3.95
N GLU A 276 -5.48 26.85 3.46
CA GLU A 276 -6.90 26.69 3.83
C GLU A 276 -7.44 25.31 3.40
N LEU A 277 -7.11 24.85 2.19
CA LEU A 277 -7.50 23.52 1.72
C LEU A 277 -6.91 22.41 2.60
N CYS A 278 -5.62 22.49 2.95
CA CYS A 278 -4.96 21.53 3.83
C CYS A 278 -5.55 21.52 5.25
N GLN A 279 -5.90 22.69 5.79
CA GLN A 279 -6.59 22.79 7.08
C GLN A 279 -7.96 22.10 7.04
N LYS A 280 -8.75 22.33 5.99
CA LYS A 280 -10.05 21.67 5.82
C LYS A 280 -9.92 20.15 5.70
N LEU A 281 -8.90 19.67 4.99
CA LEU A 281 -8.61 18.22 4.89
C LEU A 281 -8.21 17.62 6.24
N SER A 282 -7.51 18.39 7.08
CA SER A 282 -7.03 17.92 8.39
C SER A 282 -8.15 17.72 9.42
N ILE A 283 -9.34 18.28 9.19
CA ILE A 283 -10.52 18.12 10.07
C ILE A 283 -11.05 16.68 10.04
N TYR A 284 -10.97 16.02 8.89
CA TYR A 284 -11.50 14.66 8.73
C TYR A 284 -10.60 13.63 9.42
N SER A 285 -11.21 12.59 9.98
CA SER A 285 -10.49 11.60 10.80
C SER A 285 -9.79 10.52 9.96
N ASN A 286 -10.37 10.17 8.82
CA ASN A 286 -9.88 9.11 7.93
C ASN A 286 -9.73 9.59 6.48
N ASP A 287 -8.90 8.89 5.71
CA ASP A 287 -8.53 9.29 4.35
C ASP A 287 -9.68 9.18 3.34
N ALA A 288 -10.63 8.28 3.56
CA ALA A 288 -11.80 8.16 2.68
C ALA A 288 -12.67 9.43 2.74
N GLU A 289 -12.94 9.95 3.94
CA GLU A 289 -13.64 11.23 4.13
C GLU A 289 -12.86 12.41 3.56
N ARG A 290 -11.53 12.45 3.80
CA ARG A 290 -10.63 13.46 3.20
C ARG A 290 -10.75 13.46 1.69
N PHE A 291 -10.69 12.28 1.07
CA PHE A 291 -10.79 12.13 -0.38
C PHE A 291 -12.16 12.53 -0.93
N GLN A 292 -13.25 12.21 -0.24
CA GLN A 292 -14.60 12.64 -0.67
C GLN A 292 -14.77 14.16 -0.65
N PHE A 293 -14.23 14.83 0.36
CA PHE A 293 -14.18 16.30 0.39
C PHE A 293 -13.28 16.84 -0.72
N PHE A 294 -12.05 16.31 -0.81
CA PHE A 294 -11.07 16.72 -1.81
C PHE A 294 -11.63 16.63 -3.23
N LYS A 295 -12.31 15.54 -3.58
CA LYS A 295 -12.94 15.33 -4.90
C LYS A 295 -13.95 16.42 -5.28
N LYS A 296 -14.56 17.11 -4.30
CA LYS A 296 -15.46 18.24 -4.54
C LYS A 296 -14.71 19.55 -4.70
N ALA A 297 -13.60 19.72 -3.97
CA ALA A 297 -12.85 20.97 -3.88
C ALA A 297 -11.73 21.11 -4.92
N TYR A 298 -11.07 20.01 -5.30
CA TYR A 298 -9.80 20.06 -6.03
C TYR A 298 -9.89 20.81 -7.36
N SER A 299 -11.02 20.70 -8.05
CA SER A 299 -11.17 21.26 -9.40
C SER A 299 -11.34 22.78 -9.45
N ALA A 300 -11.42 23.45 -8.28
CA ALA A 300 -11.56 24.90 -8.17
C ALA A 300 -10.23 25.66 -8.27
N LEU A 301 -9.11 24.98 -8.09
CA LEU A 301 -7.77 25.58 -8.05
C LEU A 301 -6.83 24.91 -9.04
N CYS A 302 -5.71 25.57 -9.30
CA CYS A 302 -4.57 25.04 -10.02
C CYS A 302 -3.39 24.90 -9.05
N TYR A 303 -2.56 23.89 -9.26
CA TYR A 303 -1.54 23.50 -8.30
C TYR A 303 -0.16 23.46 -8.95
N THR A 304 0.87 23.72 -8.17
CA THR A 304 2.20 23.24 -8.50
C THR A 304 2.38 21.79 -8.03
N SER A 305 3.41 21.12 -8.52
CA SER A 305 3.85 19.81 -8.03
C SER A 305 4.15 19.86 -6.53
N LEU A 306 4.74 20.94 -6.05
CA LEU A 306 5.01 21.18 -4.62
C LEU A 306 3.73 21.38 -3.80
N GLN A 307 2.77 22.16 -4.30
CA GLN A 307 1.47 22.33 -3.64
C GLN A 307 0.68 21.02 -3.61
N SER A 308 0.73 20.26 -4.70
CA SER A 308 0.16 18.92 -4.79
C SER A 308 0.79 18.01 -3.73
N LYS A 309 2.12 18.04 -3.59
CA LYS A 309 2.85 17.30 -2.55
C LYS A 309 2.38 17.67 -1.14
N ALA A 310 2.17 18.94 -0.85
CA ALA A 310 1.68 19.41 0.45
C ALA A 310 0.26 18.91 0.77
N ILE A 311 -0.64 18.91 -0.22
CA ILE A 311 -2.00 18.36 -0.08
C ILE A 311 -1.94 16.86 0.17
N LEU A 312 -1.13 16.14 -0.60
CA LEU A 312 -0.99 14.69 -0.51
C LEU A 312 -0.36 14.23 0.81
N ALA A 313 0.45 15.08 1.45
CA ALA A 313 0.99 14.83 2.78
C ALA A 313 -0.08 14.78 3.89
N THR A 314 -1.30 15.28 3.64
CA THR A 314 -2.41 15.16 4.59
C THR A 314 -3.03 13.75 4.64
N TYR A 315 -2.67 12.88 3.69
CA TYR A 315 -3.15 11.50 3.60
C TYR A 315 -2.18 10.54 4.29
N ILE A 316 -2.74 9.57 5.02
CA ILE A 316 -1.95 8.54 5.70
C ILE A 316 -1.70 7.37 4.72
N HIS A 317 -2.74 6.89 4.06
CA HIS A 317 -2.71 5.71 3.21
C HIS A 317 -2.42 6.07 1.75
N ASP A 318 -1.58 5.24 1.13
CA ASP A 318 -1.12 5.45 -0.24
C ASP A 318 -2.21 5.26 -1.30
N ARG A 319 -3.28 4.50 -1.00
CA ARG A 319 -4.41 4.27 -1.91
C ARG A 319 -5.11 5.59 -2.26
N GLU A 320 -5.65 6.28 -1.25
CA GLU A 320 -6.35 7.55 -1.43
C GLU A 320 -5.41 8.66 -1.89
N LYS A 321 -4.15 8.61 -1.43
CA LYS A 321 -3.10 9.53 -1.87
C LYS A 321 -2.83 9.40 -3.37
N LEU A 322 -2.77 8.19 -3.91
CA LEU A 322 -2.56 7.97 -5.35
C LEU A 322 -3.75 8.47 -6.17
N ASP A 323 -4.98 8.20 -5.72
CA ASP A 323 -6.17 8.68 -6.40
C ASP A 323 -6.27 10.21 -6.38
N ALA A 324 -5.92 10.85 -5.27
CA ALA A 324 -5.79 12.30 -5.19
C ALA A 324 -4.68 12.84 -6.11
N ALA A 325 -3.53 12.16 -6.20
CA ALA A 325 -2.42 12.56 -7.05
C ALA A 325 -2.80 12.54 -8.53
N LYS A 326 -3.55 11.52 -8.98
CA LYS A 326 -4.06 11.45 -10.35
C LYS A 326 -4.97 12.64 -10.68
N LEU A 327 -5.83 13.06 -9.75
CA LEU A 327 -6.68 14.24 -9.90
C LEU A 327 -5.87 15.54 -9.96
N LEU A 328 -4.88 15.67 -9.08
CA LEU A 328 -3.99 16.84 -9.02
C LEU A 328 -3.15 17.01 -10.28
N TYR A 329 -2.73 15.91 -10.92
CA TYR A 329 -1.96 15.95 -12.16
C TYR A 329 -2.68 16.74 -13.26
N TYR A 330 -3.99 16.54 -13.41
CA TYR A 330 -4.78 17.25 -14.41
C TYR A 330 -4.84 18.76 -14.14
N HIS A 331 -4.68 19.18 -12.90
CA HIS A 331 -4.68 20.57 -12.44
C HIS A 331 -3.27 21.12 -12.13
N CYS A 332 -2.22 20.39 -12.53
CA CYS A 332 -0.84 20.79 -12.28
C CYS A 332 -0.34 21.76 -13.37
N THR A 333 0.29 22.84 -12.92
CA THR A 333 0.89 23.90 -13.74
C THR A 333 2.27 23.52 -14.28
N ASP A 334 3.06 22.77 -13.50
CA ASP A 334 4.44 22.34 -13.77
C ASP A 334 4.54 20.80 -13.90
N LYS A 335 3.80 20.25 -14.88
CA LYS A 335 3.64 18.79 -15.07
C LYS A 335 4.96 18.04 -15.26
N GLU A 336 5.98 18.71 -15.79
CA GLU A 336 7.34 18.21 -15.93
C GLU A 336 7.97 17.82 -14.59
N ASN A 337 7.57 18.49 -13.50
CA ASN A 337 8.08 18.24 -12.15
C ASN A 337 7.18 17.29 -11.34
N PHE A 338 6.03 16.87 -11.88
CA PHE A 338 5.03 16.13 -11.10
C PHE A 338 5.53 14.79 -10.57
N LEU A 339 6.48 14.14 -11.26
CA LEU A 339 7.11 12.91 -10.76
C LEU A 339 7.94 13.13 -9.49
N GLY A 340 8.28 14.38 -9.16
CA GLY A 340 8.97 14.75 -7.93
C GLY A 340 8.14 14.59 -6.66
N ILE A 341 6.85 14.26 -6.78
CA ILE A 341 5.99 13.93 -5.62
C ILE A 341 6.08 12.46 -5.23
N SER A 342 6.72 11.60 -6.01
CA SER A 342 6.73 10.15 -5.80
C SER A 342 7.34 9.69 -4.48
N ASP A 343 8.15 10.53 -3.83
CA ASP A 343 8.78 10.25 -2.54
C ASP A 343 7.82 10.34 -1.34
N ILE A 344 6.59 10.84 -1.52
CA ILE A 344 5.57 10.87 -0.47
C ILE A 344 4.87 9.52 -0.23
N PHE A 345 5.02 8.59 -1.17
CA PHE A 345 4.41 7.28 -1.08
C PHE A 345 5.25 6.39 -0.17
N SER A 346 4.57 5.67 0.72
CA SER A 346 5.18 4.68 1.60
C SER A 346 5.63 3.43 0.83
N TYR A 347 4.95 3.13 -0.29
CA TYR A 347 5.21 1.95 -1.11
C TYR A 347 5.76 2.30 -2.49
N ASN A 348 6.88 1.66 -2.85
CA ASN A 348 7.50 1.79 -4.17
C ASN A 348 6.55 1.38 -5.32
N THR A 349 5.63 0.45 -5.06
CA THR A 349 4.61 0.03 -6.05
C THR A 349 3.67 1.18 -6.39
N THR A 350 3.22 1.94 -5.39
CA THR A 350 2.35 3.10 -5.59
C THR A 350 3.08 4.24 -6.32
N ALA A 351 4.35 4.48 -5.98
CA ALA A 351 5.21 5.43 -6.72
C ALA A 351 5.40 5.01 -8.20
N ALA A 352 5.56 3.72 -8.46
CA ALA A 352 5.64 3.18 -9.82
C ALA A 352 4.31 3.34 -10.58
N GLU A 353 3.16 3.12 -9.93
CA GLU A 353 1.84 3.36 -10.52
C GLU A 353 1.62 4.83 -10.89
N LEU A 354 2.05 5.77 -10.05
CA LEU A 354 2.01 7.19 -10.41
C LEU A 354 2.90 7.48 -11.61
N THR A 355 4.10 6.90 -11.64
CA THR A 355 5.05 7.07 -12.74
C THR A 355 4.49 6.57 -14.07
N ASP A 356 3.87 5.40 -14.06
CA ASP A 356 3.18 4.82 -15.22
C ASP A 356 2.00 5.69 -15.65
N PHE A 357 1.18 6.16 -14.70
CA PHE A 357 0.08 7.07 -14.97
C PHE A 357 0.56 8.35 -15.68
N VAL A 358 1.55 9.06 -15.13
CA VAL A 358 2.10 10.30 -15.73
C VAL A 358 2.74 10.02 -17.09
N GLY A 359 3.42 8.87 -17.24
CA GLY A 359 4.02 8.45 -18.51
C GLY A 359 3.00 8.26 -19.63
N LYS A 360 1.77 7.83 -19.30
CA LYS A 360 0.67 7.64 -20.26
C LYS A 360 -0.01 8.94 -20.70
N GLN A 361 0.27 10.07 -20.04
CA GLN A 361 -0.33 11.38 -20.35
C GLN A 361 0.52 12.26 -21.28
N LYS A 362 1.72 11.79 -21.64
CA LYS A 362 2.61 12.39 -22.65
C LYS A 362 2.33 11.79 -24.03
#